data_AF-A0A838WN36-F1
#
_entry.id   AF-A0A838WN36-F1
#
_cell.length_a   1.000
_cell.length_b   1.000
_cell.length_c   1.000
_cell.angle_alpha   90.00
_cell.angle_beta   90.00
_cell.angle_gamma   90.00
#
_symmetry.space_group_name_H-M   'P 1'
#
loop_
_entity.id
_entity.type
_entity.pdbx_description
1 polymer ?
#
loop_
_entity_poly.entity_id
_entity_poly.type
_entity_poly.pdbx_seq_one_letter_code
_entity_poly.pdbx_strand_id
1 'polypeptide(L)'
;MRNQKTLLLSSLLALLVAAPAIAQGSGDNAASPRPTENSQPSAIAAEAEISTQPAIGVQYFRPADQRGLNMFEAPKQAGVPYQGFRLDWGAAFTQQFQNLSHSNTAAPRPGKDAQGNDVNLNQLADIGWGFNLATANLNVNAQLAPGIRVALESYMSSRHHNEFWVKGGYLQIDESPINHPALNTLMQYVTVKAGMFELNYGDAHFRRSDNGNTIHNPFVENYILDSFNTEIGAEVYARTGPWLAMVGMTDGVNKGGVTTPDLRGPAYLAKLGYDSQ
;
A
#
# COMPACT_ATOMS: atom_id res chain seq x y z
N MET A 1 42.23 24.10 -17.55
CA MET A 1 43.04 22.91 -17.90
C MET A 1 43.35 22.15 -16.61
N ARG A 2 42.62 21.07 -16.30
CA ARG A 2 42.90 20.20 -15.16
C ARG A 2 42.41 18.78 -15.51
N ASN A 3 43.36 17.86 -15.64
CA ASN A 3 43.18 16.50 -16.17
C ASN A 3 42.25 15.66 -15.28
N GLN A 4 41.17 15.13 -15.84
CA GLN A 4 40.39 14.06 -15.23
C GLN A 4 40.91 12.71 -15.72
N LYS A 5 41.31 11.85 -14.79
CA LYS A 5 41.59 10.43 -15.06
C LYS A 5 40.29 9.65 -14.84
N THR A 6 39.75 9.11 -15.92
CA THR A 6 38.60 8.22 -15.96
C THR A 6 39.00 6.86 -15.37
N LEU A 7 38.39 6.45 -14.26
CA LEU A 7 38.41 5.04 -13.82
C LEU A 7 37.04 4.44 -14.14
N LEU A 8 37.01 3.55 -15.14
CA LEU A 8 35.90 2.65 -15.41
C LEU A 8 35.96 1.51 -14.40
N LEU A 9 35.03 1.49 -13.45
CA LEU A 9 34.81 0.35 -12.57
C LEU A 9 33.56 -0.39 -13.06
N SER A 10 33.78 -1.51 -13.74
CA SER A 10 32.74 -2.43 -14.18
C SER A 10 32.23 -3.23 -12.97
N SER A 11 31.04 -2.90 -12.47
CA SER A 11 30.33 -3.68 -11.46
C SER A 11 29.53 -4.81 -12.13
N LEU A 12 29.93 -6.05 -11.86
CA LEU A 12 29.20 -7.25 -12.25
C LEU A 12 28.03 -7.43 -11.28
N LEU A 13 26.80 -7.17 -11.74
CA LEU A 13 25.59 -7.39 -10.96
C LEU A 13 25.10 -8.84 -11.19
N ALA A 14 25.21 -9.69 -10.18
CA ALA A 14 24.63 -11.03 -10.21
C ALA A 14 23.12 -10.95 -9.93
N LEU A 15 22.30 -11.06 -10.98
CA LEU A 15 20.87 -11.32 -10.83
C LEU A 15 20.67 -12.80 -10.46
N LEU A 16 20.22 -13.07 -9.23
CA LEU A 16 19.52 -14.33 -8.93
C LEU A 16 18.06 -14.16 -9.36
N VAL A 17 17.71 -14.72 -10.51
CA VAL A 17 16.31 -14.94 -10.92
C VAL A 17 15.93 -16.34 -10.47
N ALA A 18 15.10 -16.46 -9.44
CA ALA A 18 14.40 -17.71 -9.16
C ALA A 18 13.15 -17.76 -10.05
N ALA A 19 13.16 -18.64 -11.06
CA ALA A 19 11.99 -18.93 -11.88
C ALA A 19 11.12 -20.01 -11.18
N PRO A 20 9.79 -19.85 -11.08
CA PRO A 20 8.93 -20.96 -10.67
C PRO A 20 8.73 -21.92 -11.85
N ALA A 21 8.91 -23.21 -11.59
CA ALA A 21 8.70 -24.27 -12.57
C ALA A 21 7.20 -24.39 -12.90
N ILE A 22 6.86 -24.21 -14.18
CA ILE A 22 5.55 -24.58 -14.74
C ILE A 22 5.66 -26.03 -15.18
N ALA A 23 4.91 -26.94 -14.54
CA ALA A 23 4.74 -28.30 -15.03
C ALA A 23 3.37 -28.43 -15.69
N GLN A 24 3.36 -28.36 -17.03
CA GLN A 24 2.31 -28.95 -17.86
C GLN A 24 2.60 -30.44 -18.05
N GLY A 25 1.59 -31.29 -17.89
CA GLY A 25 1.64 -32.70 -18.22
C GLY A 25 0.29 -33.17 -18.74
N SER A 26 0.13 -33.18 -20.06
CA SER A 26 -0.96 -33.82 -20.80
C SER A 26 -0.50 -35.20 -21.31
N GLY A 27 -1.33 -36.24 -21.18
CA GLY A 27 -1.11 -37.53 -21.84
C GLY A 27 -2.08 -38.62 -21.37
N ASP A 28 -3.09 -38.88 -22.19
CA ASP A 28 -4.09 -39.95 -22.06
C ASP A 28 -3.51 -41.37 -22.16
N ASN A 29 -4.11 -42.34 -21.45
CA ASN A 29 -4.68 -43.56 -22.06
C ASN A 29 -5.42 -44.46 -21.05
N ALA A 30 -6.49 -45.08 -21.55
CA ALA A 30 -7.57 -45.76 -20.84
C ALA A 30 -7.32 -47.25 -20.50
N ALA A 31 -7.96 -47.76 -19.43
CA ALA A 31 -8.72 -49.02 -19.36
C ALA A 31 -9.26 -49.31 -17.93
N SER A 32 -10.42 -49.98 -17.84
CA SER A 32 -11.32 -50.12 -16.67
C SER A 32 -11.17 -51.50 -15.93
N PRO A 33 -11.98 -51.90 -14.91
CA PRO A 33 -11.50 -52.08 -13.52
C PRO A 33 -11.73 -53.50 -12.90
N ARG A 34 -11.14 -53.78 -11.72
CA ARG A 34 -11.70 -54.68 -10.70
C ARG A 34 -11.11 -54.45 -9.29
N PRO A 35 -11.86 -54.72 -8.20
CA PRO A 35 -11.62 -54.17 -6.87
C PRO A 35 -11.04 -55.18 -5.86
N THR A 36 -10.22 -54.65 -4.94
CA THR A 36 -9.90 -55.06 -3.54
C THR A 36 -8.59 -54.32 -3.22
N GLU A 37 -8.38 -53.61 -2.12
CA GLU A 37 -8.57 -53.97 -0.72
C GLU A 37 -8.21 -52.71 0.12
N ASN A 38 -8.71 -52.64 1.36
CA ASN A 38 -8.49 -51.55 2.30
C ASN A 38 -7.04 -51.02 2.33
N SER A 39 -6.88 -49.72 2.14
CA SER A 39 -5.69 -48.98 2.57
C SER A 39 -6.15 -47.60 3.04
N GLN A 40 -5.97 -47.34 4.34
CA GLN A 40 -6.20 -46.02 4.92
C GLN A 40 -5.44 -44.96 4.12
N PRO A 41 -5.98 -43.75 3.92
CA PRO A 41 -5.19 -42.68 3.36
C PRO A 41 -4.15 -42.27 4.40
N SER A 42 -2.93 -42.79 4.24
CA SER A 42 -1.73 -42.18 4.83
C SER A 42 -1.74 -40.73 4.40
N ALA A 43 -1.99 -39.83 5.35
CA ALA A 43 -1.83 -38.40 5.16
C ALA A 43 -0.37 -38.18 4.76
N ILE A 44 -0.14 -37.99 3.46
CA ILE A 44 1.09 -37.37 2.99
C ILE A 44 1.00 -35.96 3.57
N ALA A 45 1.72 -35.74 4.67
CA ALA A 45 1.92 -34.42 5.22
C ALA A 45 2.48 -33.58 4.07
N ALA A 46 1.67 -32.65 3.56
CA ALA A 46 2.14 -31.64 2.63
C ALA A 46 3.39 -31.02 3.25
N GLU A 47 4.49 -31.05 2.50
CA GLU A 47 5.72 -30.35 2.91
C GLU A 47 5.31 -28.91 3.25
N ALA A 48 5.50 -28.53 4.50
CA ALA A 48 5.19 -27.19 4.95
C ALA A 48 6.09 -26.23 4.17
N GLU A 49 5.50 -25.53 3.20
CA GLU A 49 6.21 -24.45 2.53
C GLU A 49 6.70 -23.48 3.59
N ILE A 50 8.02 -23.30 3.66
CA ILE A 50 8.64 -22.31 4.54
C ILE A 50 8.28 -20.94 3.96
N SER A 51 7.12 -20.43 4.34
CA SER A 51 6.76 -19.04 4.07
C SER A 51 7.57 -18.16 4.99
N THR A 52 8.41 -17.29 4.40
CA THR A 52 9.09 -16.22 5.13
C THR A 52 8.14 -15.07 5.49
N GLN A 53 6.89 -15.12 5.02
CA GLN A 53 5.87 -14.13 5.30
C GLN A 53 4.93 -14.63 6.41
N PRO A 54 4.62 -13.79 7.42
CA PRO A 54 3.69 -14.16 8.47
C PRO A 54 2.29 -14.38 7.89
N ALA A 55 1.55 -15.38 8.36
CA ALA A 55 0.17 -15.60 7.91
C ALA A 55 -0.71 -14.37 8.17
N ILE A 56 -1.60 -14.04 7.24
CA ILE A 56 -2.58 -12.96 7.42
C ILE A 56 -3.54 -13.37 8.54
N GLY A 57 -3.59 -12.59 9.62
CA GLY A 57 -4.39 -12.93 10.80
C GLY A 57 -5.76 -12.27 10.88
N VAL A 58 -6.08 -11.36 9.95
CA VAL A 58 -7.26 -10.49 9.98
C VAL A 58 -8.09 -10.62 8.70
N GLN A 59 -9.39 -10.36 8.80
CA GLN A 59 -10.34 -10.55 7.71
C GLN A 59 -10.44 -9.31 6.80
N TYR A 60 -10.89 -9.50 5.55
CA TYR A 60 -11.22 -8.42 4.61
C TYR A 60 -10.08 -7.40 4.42
N PHE A 61 -8.85 -7.93 4.36
CA PHE A 61 -7.63 -7.15 4.44
C PHE A 61 -6.80 -7.27 3.18
N ARG A 62 -6.33 -6.13 2.68
CA ARG A 62 -5.28 -6.05 1.67
C ARG A 62 -3.93 -5.84 2.37
N PRO A 63 -3.02 -6.82 2.38
CA PRO A 63 -1.72 -6.67 3.01
C PRO A 63 -0.86 -5.64 2.27
N ALA A 64 0.00 -4.95 3.01
CA ALA A 64 0.90 -3.93 2.48
C ALA A 64 2.24 -4.50 1.94
N ASP A 65 2.36 -5.83 1.87
CA ASP A 65 3.54 -6.55 1.38
C ASP A 65 3.30 -7.14 -0.02
N GLN A 66 4.18 -8.04 -0.48
CA GLN A 66 4.12 -8.66 -1.81
C GLN A 66 2.77 -9.32 -2.12
N ARG A 67 2.03 -9.78 -1.11
CA ARG A 67 0.73 -10.44 -1.32
C ARG A 67 -0.34 -9.46 -1.82
N GLY A 68 -0.18 -8.17 -1.53
CA GLY A 68 -1.10 -7.11 -1.95
C GLY A 68 -0.87 -6.59 -3.37
N LEU A 69 0.18 -7.05 -4.06
CA LEU A 69 0.60 -6.52 -5.37
C LEU A 69 -0.52 -6.56 -6.42
N ASN A 70 -1.26 -7.67 -6.48
CA ASN A 70 -2.34 -7.88 -7.44
C ASN A 70 -3.73 -7.78 -6.79
N MET A 71 -3.85 -7.02 -5.70
CA MET A 71 -5.14 -6.72 -5.08
C MET A 71 -5.47 -5.27 -5.37
N PHE A 72 -6.54 -5.03 -6.14
CA PHE A 72 -6.96 -3.66 -6.46
C PHE A 72 -7.54 -2.95 -5.23
N GLU A 73 -8.34 -3.63 -4.43
CA GLU A 73 -9.03 -3.08 -3.26
C GLU A 73 -9.00 -4.08 -2.10
N ALA A 74 -9.41 -3.67 -0.91
CA ALA A 74 -9.71 -4.64 0.15
C ALA A 74 -10.80 -5.62 -0.32
N PRO A 75 -10.58 -6.95 -0.22
CA PRO A 75 -11.50 -7.93 -0.77
C PRO A 75 -12.78 -8.02 0.06
N LYS A 76 -13.91 -8.37 -0.60
CA LYS A 76 -15.16 -8.75 0.08
C LYS A 76 -15.16 -10.19 0.58
N GLN A 77 -14.13 -10.96 0.26
CA GLN A 77 -13.91 -12.28 0.83
C GLN A 77 -13.12 -12.13 2.12
N ALA A 78 -13.52 -12.86 3.18
CA ALA A 78 -12.89 -12.74 4.49
C ALA A 78 -11.40 -13.12 4.46
N GLY A 79 -10.98 -14.03 3.57
CA GLY A 79 -9.61 -14.53 3.46
C GLY A 79 -9.21 -15.51 4.57
N VAL A 80 -9.61 -15.24 5.81
CA VAL A 80 -9.41 -16.12 6.98
C VAL A 80 -10.67 -16.19 7.86
N PRO A 81 -10.89 -17.30 8.59
CA PRO A 81 -11.97 -17.38 9.55
C PRO A 81 -11.72 -16.49 10.77
N TYR A 82 -12.78 -15.89 11.33
CA TYR A 82 -12.69 -15.18 12.58
C TYR A 82 -12.45 -16.15 13.74
N GLN A 83 -11.35 -15.95 14.49
CA GLN A 83 -10.96 -16.80 15.63
C GLN A 83 -10.91 -16.02 16.95
N GLY A 84 -11.60 -14.88 17.03
CA GLY A 84 -11.48 -13.93 18.14
C GLY A 84 -10.57 -12.76 17.82
N PHE A 85 -10.21 -12.00 18.86
CA PHE A 85 -9.34 -10.84 18.73
C PHE A 85 -7.98 -11.24 18.15
N ARG A 86 -7.54 -10.51 17.12
CA ARG A 86 -6.24 -10.73 16.46
C ARG A 86 -5.59 -9.40 16.13
N LEU A 87 -4.26 -9.36 16.27
CA LEU A 87 -3.42 -8.28 15.77
C LEU A 87 -2.66 -8.77 14.54
N ASP A 88 -2.52 -7.90 13.55
CA ASP A 88 -1.71 -8.09 12.37
C ASP A 88 -0.82 -6.86 12.16
N TRP A 89 0.42 -7.10 11.77
CA TRP A 89 1.47 -6.09 11.71
C TRP A 89 2.03 -6.03 10.28
N GLY A 90 2.09 -4.82 9.75
CA GLY A 90 2.79 -4.51 8.50
C GLY A 90 3.95 -3.57 8.78
N ALA A 91 5.11 -3.88 8.24
CA ALA A 91 6.28 -3.00 8.29
C ALA A 91 6.87 -2.85 6.89
N ALA A 92 7.34 -1.65 6.57
CA ALA A 92 8.08 -1.40 5.36
C ALA A 92 9.27 -0.48 5.67
N PHE A 93 10.40 -0.74 5.03
CA PHE A 93 11.62 0.05 5.18
C PHE A 93 12.25 0.21 3.80
N THR A 94 12.62 1.44 3.46
CA THR A 94 13.30 1.75 2.20
C THR A 94 14.48 2.68 2.46
N GLN A 95 15.66 2.24 2.00
CA GLN A 95 16.87 3.05 1.87
C GLN A 95 17.12 3.36 0.40
N GLN A 96 17.14 4.64 0.05
CA GLN A 96 17.39 5.08 -1.32
C GLN A 96 18.80 5.63 -1.45
N PHE A 97 19.43 5.33 -2.59
CA PHE A 97 20.62 6.02 -3.09
C PHE A 97 20.21 6.90 -4.26
N GLN A 98 20.65 8.15 -4.26
CA GLN A 98 20.31 9.13 -5.28
C GLN A 98 21.60 9.69 -5.89
N ASN A 99 21.62 9.84 -7.21
CA ASN A 99 22.68 10.54 -7.94
C ASN A 99 22.02 11.37 -9.05
N LEU A 100 21.73 12.62 -8.75
CA LEU A 100 21.08 13.54 -9.69
C LEU A 100 22.02 14.68 -10.04
N SER A 101 21.78 15.25 -11.23
CA SER A 101 22.28 16.56 -11.61
C SER A 101 21.08 17.44 -11.96
N HIS A 102 21.24 18.75 -11.85
CA HIS A 102 20.19 19.71 -12.16
C HIS A 102 20.74 20.92 -12.91
N SER A 103 19.87 21.57 -13.67
CA SER A 103 20.19 22.79 -14.42
C SER A 103 18.96 23.68 -14.53
N ASN A 104 19.18 24.98 -14.73
CA ASN A 104 18.12 25.94 -15.03
C ASN A 104 18.62 26.94 -16.08
N THR A 105 17.69 27.61 -16.76
CA THR A 105 17.97 28.64 -17.77
C THR A 105 17.64 30.05 -17.27
N ALA A 106 17.45 30.22 -15.96
CA ALA A 106 17.06 31.51 -15.39
C ALA A 106 18.23 32.51 -15.50
N ALA A 107 17.92 33.73 -15.94
CA ALA A 107 18.90 34.80 -16.00
C ALA A 107 19.47 35.08 -14.60
N PRO A 108 20.77 35.39 -14.42
CA PRO A 108 21.33 35.72 -13.11
C PRO A 108 20.58 36.87 -12.45
N ARG A 109 20.21 36.70 -11.18
CA ARG A 109 19.54 37.72 -10.36
C ARG A 109 20.43 38.10 -9.18
N PRO A 110 21.12 39.26 -9.22
CA PRO A 110 21.93 39.73 -8.11
C PRO A 110 21.08 39.94 -6.84
N GLY A 111 21.62 39.57 -5.70
CA GLY A 111 21.03 39.76 -4.38
C GLY A 111 22.04 39.53 -3.26
N LYS A 112 21.56 39.54 -2.02
CA LYS A 112 22.37 39.24 -0.84
C LYS A 112 21.90 37.93 -0.20
N ASP A 113 22.83 37.11 0.29
CA ASP A 113 22.50 35.93 1.12
C ASP A 113 22.11 36.33 2.55
N ALA A 114 21.81 35.34 3.40
CA ALA A 114 21.49 35.57 4.82
C ALA A 114 22.65 36.18 5.63
N GLN A 115 23.87 36.20 5.07
CA GLN A 115 25.09 36.74 5.67
C GLN A 115 25.50 38.09 5.03
N GLY A 116 24.75 38.61 4.06
CA GLY A 116 25.01 39.89 3.41
C GLY A 116 25.99 39.87 2.22
N ASN A 117 26.38 38.69 1.72
CA ASN A 117 27.30 38.54 0.58
C ASN A 117 26.56 38.64 -0.76
N ASP A 118 27.21 39.19 -1.79
CA ASP A 118 26.64 39.23 -3.14
C ASP A 118 26.53 37.83 -3.75
N VAL A 119 25.32 37.45 -4.16
CA VAL A 119 25.02 36.15 -4.75
C VAL A 119 24.08 36.27 -5.95
N ASN A 120 24.10 35.26 -6.83
CA ASN A 120 23.05 35.07 -7.81
C ASN A 120 21.91 34.25 -7.17
N LEU A 121 20.76 34.89 -6.93
CA LEU A 121 19.57 34.26 -6.33
C LEU A 121 18.97 33.14 -7.19
N ASN A 122 19.30 33.09 -8.48
CA ASN A 122 18.88 32.02 -9.40
C ASN A 122 19.93 30.91 -9.55
N GLN A 123 21.07 31.01 -8.84
CA GLN A 123 22.06 29.96 -8.81
C GLN A 123 21.50 28.73 -8.10
N LEU A 124 21.59 27.57 -8.75
CA LEU A 124 21.21 26.31 -8.15
C LEU A 124 22.19 25.95 -7.02
N ALA A 125 21.65 25.35 -5.95
CA ALA A 125 22.47 24.75 -4.90
C ALA A 125 23.33 23.63 -5.47
N ASP A 126 24.58 23.46 -5.00
CA ASP A 126 25.38 22.31 -5.42
C ASP A 126 24.76 21.01 -4.89
N ILE A 127 24.54 20.04 -5.77
CA ILE A 127 23.99 18.72 -5.42
C ILE A 127 24.93 17.61 -5.87
N GLY A 128 24.94 16.52 -5.11
CA GLY A 128 25.76 15.35 -5.39
C GLY A 128 25.02 14.05 -5.11
N TRP A 129 25.75 12.95 -5.23
CA TRP A 129 25.22 11.63 -4.89
C TRP A 129 25.19 11.40 -3.38
N GLY A 130 24.26 10.58 -2.91
CA GLY A 130 24.15 10.27 -1.48
C GLY A 130 22.98 9.34 -1.15
N PHE A 131 22.95 8.91 0.10
CA PHE A 131 21.81 8.20 0.66
C PHE A 131 20.82 9.22 1.22
N ASN A 132 19.55 9.06 0.86
CA ASN A 132 18.47 9.83 1.47
C ASN A 132 18.22 9.34 2.91
N LEU A 133 17.51 10.12 3.71
CA LEU A 133 16.95 9.64 4.97
C LEU A 133 16.14 8.36 4.71
N ALA A 134 16.43 7.31 5.47
CA ALA A 134 15.66 6.07 5.37
C ALA A 134 14.19 6.34 5.74
N THR A 135 13.28 5.73 4.98
CA THR A 135 11.83 5.87 5.19
C THR A 135 11.25 4.56 5.69
N ALA A 136 10.29 4.65 6.60
CA ALA A 136 9.71 3.47 7.21
C ALA A 136 8.22 3.65 7.56
N ASN A 137 7.46 2.57 7.43
CA ASN A 137 6.05 2.51 7.79
C ASN A 137 5.84 1.43 8.86
N LEU A 138 4.90 1.69 9.77
CA LEU A 138 4.37 0.70 10.70
C LEU A 138 2.85 0.75 10.65
N ASN A 139 2.26 -0.36 10.24
CA ASN A 139 0.82 -0.53 10.16
C ASN A 139 0.39 -1.59 11.17
N VAL A 140 -0.67 -1.30 11.92
CA VAL A 140 -1.24 -2.21 12.90
C VAL A 140 -2.71 -2.39 12.60
N ASN A 141 -3.15 -3.63 12.44
CA ASN A 141 -4.55 -3.97 12.27
C ASN A 141 -5.02 -4.78 13.48
N ALA A 142 -6.21 -4.45 13.98
CA ALA A 142 -6.86 -5.19 15.06
C ALA A 142 -8.22 -5.70 14.57
N GLN A 143 -8.39 -7.02 14.51
CA GLN A 143 -9.69 -7.65 14.30
C GLN A 143 -10.44 -7.65 15.63
N LEU A 144 -11.60 -7.01 15.67
CA LEU A 144 -12.38 -6.82 16.90
C LEU A 144 -13.57 -7.78 17.01
N ALA A 145 -14.21 -8.08 15.88
CA ALA A 145 -15.37 -8.96 15.74
C ALA A 145 -15.43 -9.50 14.30
N PRO A 146 -16.32 -10.45 13.94
CA PRO A 146 -16.49 -10.90 12.56
C PRO A 146 -16.68 -9.70 11.62
N GLY A 147 -15.84 -9.61 10.58
CA GLY A 147 -15.87 -8.52 9.60
C GLY A 147 -15.61 -7.11 10.13
N ILE A 148 -15.20 -6.92 11.39
CA ILE A 148 -14.96 -5.60 11.98
C ILE A 148 -13.50 -5.48 12.41
N ARG A 149 -12.78 -4.56 11.78
CA ARG A 149 -11.37 -4.28 12.05
C ARG A 149 -11.09 -2.80 12.22
N VAL A 150 -10.09 -2.47 13.03
CA VAL A 150 -9.50 -1.13 13.09
C VAL A 150 -8.08 -1.20 12.53
N ALA A 151 -7.72 -0.21 11.71
CA ALA A 151 -6.38 -0.02 11.18
C ALA A 151 -5.75 1.24 11.77
N LEU A 152 -4.46 1.16 12.09
CA LEU A 152 -3.59 2.30 12.36
C LEU A 152 -2.46 2.26 11.34
N GLU A 153 -2.33 3.32 10.56
CA GLU A 153 -1.31 3.47 9.52
C GLU A 153 -0.37 4.60 9.92
N SER A 154 0.93 4.32 10.01
CA SER A 154 1.91 5.30 10.50
C SER A 154 3.17 5.32 9.65
N TYR A 155 3.79 6.48 9.58
CA TYR A 155 5.15 6.64 9.09
C TYR A 155 6.09 6.80 10.28
N MET A 156 7.07 5.91 10.38
CA MET A 156 8.11 5.96 11.41
C MET A 156 9.20 6.97 11.06
N SER A 157 9.42 7.21 9.76
CA SER A 157 10.29 8.24 9.22
C SER A 157 9.88 8.56 7.77
N SER A 158 9.99 9.81 7.36
CA SER A 158 9.64 10.31 6.04
C SER A 158 10.53 11.50 5.65
N ARG A 159 10.57 11.90 4.37
CA ARG A 159 11.45 13.00 3.90
C ARG A 159 11.23 14.32 4.64
N HIS A 160 10.00 14.61 5.09
CA HIS A 160 9.62 15.86 5.78
C HIS A 160 9.43 15.69 7.30
N HIS A 161 9.37 14.46 7.80
CA HIS A 161 9.25 14.15 9.24
C HIS A 161 10.18 13.00 9.59
N ASN A 162 11.22 13.30 10.37
CA ASN A 162 12.14 12.30 10.92
C ASN A 162 11.60 11.69 12.23
N GLU A 163 10.36 11.99 12.59
CA GLU A 163 9.63 11.46 13.72
C GLU A 163 8.50 10.51 13.31
N PHE A 164 8.06 9.69 14.26
CA PHE A 164 6.90 8.82 14.11
C PHE A 164 5.60 9.65 14.09
N TRP A 165 4.77 9.48 13.07
CA TRP A 165 3.47 10.14 12.98
C TRP A 165 2.40 9.28 12.31
N VAL A 166 1.14 9.58 12.62
CA VAL A 166 -0.03 8.85 12.14
C VAL A 166 -0.42 9.35 10.75
N LYS A 167 -0.28 8.49 9.74
CA LYS A 167 -0.78 8.73 8.37
C LYS A 167 -2.30 8.70 8.38
N GLY A 168 -2.87 7.71 9.05
CA GLY A 168 -4.31 7.49 9.13
C GLY A 168 -4.67 6.43 10.18
N GLY A 169 -5.96 6.30 10.42
CA GLY A 169 -6.54 5.24 11.20
C GLY A 169 -8.05 5.18 11.00
N TYR A 170 -8.58 3.99 10.77
CA TYR A 170 -9.98 3.81 10.40
C TYR A 170 -10.57 2.49 10.92
N LEU A 171 -11.87 2.50 11.11
CA LEU A 171 -12.72 1.33 11.30
C LEU A 171 -13.20 0.86 9.93
N GLN A 172 -13.14 -0.45 9.68
CA GLN A 172 -13.78 -1.10 8.53
C GLN A 172 -14.77 -2.15 9.04
N ILE A 173 -15.96 -2.15 8.45
CA ILE A 173 -17.08 -3.03 8.76
C ILE A 173 -17.51 -3.71 7.47
N ASP A 174 -17.32 -5.02 7.42
CA ASP A 174 -17.69 -5.91 6.31
C ASP A 174 -18.80 -6.88 6.65
N GLU A 175 -19.03 -7.14 7.93
CA GLU A 175 -20.16 -7.94 8.42
C GLU A 175 -21.02 -7.11 9.36
N SER A 176 -22.30 -7.45 9.45
CA SER A 176 -23.23 -6.69 10.27
C SER A 176 -22.86 -6.84 11.75
N PRO A 177 -22.69 -5.73 12.51
CA PRO A 177 -22.50 -5.79 13.97
C PRO A 177 -23.77 -6.25 14.70
N ILE A 178 -24.92 -6.19 14.02
CA ILE A 178 -26.22 -6.55 14.56
C ILE A 178 -26.72 -7.78 13.81
N ASN A 179 -27.04 -8.86 14.54
CA ASN A 179 -27.57 -10.07 13.92
C ASN A 179 -29.04 -9.87 13.51
N HIS A 180 -29.24 -9.28 12.33
CA HIS A 180 -30.54 -9.05 11.73
C HIS A 180 -30.52 -9.51 10.26
N PRO A 181 -31.49 -10.33 9.79
CA PRO A 181 -31.44 -10.92 8.46
C PRO A 181 -31.21 -9.90 7.33
N ALA A 182 -31.94 -8.79 7.35
CA ALA A 182 -31.80 -7.75 6.32
C ALA A 182 -30.41 -7.07 6.33
N LEU A 183 -29.82 -6.86 7.51
CA LEU A 183 -28.49 -6.25 7.62
C LEU A 183 -27.40 -7.24 7.21
N ASN A 184 -27.56 -8.51 7.60
CA ASN A 184 -26.65 -9.58 7.20
C ASN A 184 -26.66 -9.74 5.67
N THR A 185 -27.83 -9.71 5.03
CA THR A 185 -27.94 -9.75 3.55
C THR A 185 -27.34 -8.52 2.90
N LEU A 186 -27.56 -7.31 3.44
CA LEU A 186 -26.97 -6.08 2.90
C LEU A 186 -25.43 -6.11 2.95
N MET A 187 -24.87 -6.49 4.10
CA MET A 187 -23.43 -6.48 4.35
C MET A 187 -22.67 -7.55 3.55
N GLN A 188 -23.36 -8.51 2.91
CA GLN A 188 -22.71 -9.39 1.92
C GLN A 188 -22.12 -8.62 0.74
N TYR A 189 -22.71 -7.48 0.39
CA TYR A 189 -22.27 -6.64 -0.72
C TYR A 189 -21.64 -5.33 -0.28
N VAL A 190 -21.94 -4.89 0.95
CA VAL A 190 -21.54 -3.58 1.45
C VAL A 190 -20.33 -3.65 2.38
N THR A 191 -19.41 -2.72 2.23
CA THR A 191 -18.34 -2.43 3.22
C THR A 191 -18.46 -0.98 3.63
N VAL A 192 -18.35 -0.70 4.92
CA VAL A 192 -18.29 0.66 5.46
C VAL A 192 -16.90 0.90 6.04
N LYS A 193 -16.28 2.01 5.66
CA LYS A 193 -15.00 2.47 6.18
C LYS A 193 -15.18 3.86 6.77
N ALA A 194 -14.71 4.11 7.99
CA ALA A 194 -14.87 5.40 8.67
C ALA A 194 -13.65 5.73 9.54
N GLY A 195 -13.19 6.97 9.51
CA GLY A 195 -12.02 7.43 10.26
C GLY A 195 -11.19 8.40 9.43
N MET A 196 -9.89 8.47 9.71
CA MET A 196 -8.93 9.22 8.91
C MET A 196 -8.20 8.26 7.98
N PHE A 197 -8.35 8.44 6.68
CA PHE A 197 -7.72 7.56 5.71
C PHE A 197 -7.41 8.31 4.44
N GLU A 198 -6.56 7.69 3.63
CA GLU A 198 -6.21 8.21 2.33
C GLU A 198 -7.41 8.18 1.38
N LEU A 199 -7.66 9.30 0.68
CA LEU A 199 -8.77 9.42 -0.26
C LEU A 199 -8.70 8.34 -1.34
N ASN A 200 -9.78 7.60 -1.53
CA ASN A 200 -9.84 6.54 -2.53
C ASN A 200 -10.12 7.10 -3.94
N TYR A 201 -9.17 7.88 -4.47
CA TYR A 201 -9.23 8.53 -5.78
C TYR A 201 -8.16 8.01 -6.73
N GLY A 202 -8.58 7.57 -7.93
CA GLY A 202 -7.71 6.92 -8.88
C GLY A 202 -7.20 5.56 -8.38
N ASP A 203 -6.43 4.85 -9.20
CA ASP A 203 -5.84 3.54 -8.88
C ASP A 203 -4.36 3.62 -8.49
N ALA A 204 -3.74 4.78 -8.73
CA ALA A 204 -2.34 5.04 -8.44
C ALA A 204 -1.98 4.72 -6.99
N HIS A 205 -2.86 5.01 -6.04
CA HIS A 205 -2.57 4.79 -4.63
C HIS A 205 -2.35 3.33 -4.22
N PHE A 206 -2.85 2.36 -5.00
CA PHE A 206 -2.58 0.94 -4.74
C PHE A 206 -1.20 0.48 -5.23
N ARG A 207 -0.57 1.28 -6.11
CA ARG A 207 0.65 0.92 -6.85
C ARG A 207 1.80 1.89 -6.64
N ARG A 208 1.53 3.08 -6.11
CA ARG A 208 2.55 4.09 -5.87
C ARG A 208 3.44 3.71 -4.68
N SER A 209 4.63 4.28 -4.64
CA SER A 209 5.46 4.24 -3.44
C SER A 209 4.79 5.06 -2.35
N ASP A 210 4.57 4.43 -1.21
CA ASP A 210 3.98 5.06 -0.04
C ASP A 210 5.00 5.10 1.10
N ASN A 211 5.78 6.18 1.13
CA ASN A 211 6.88 6.38 2.07
C ASN A 211 7.85 5.17 2.09
N GLY A 212 7.93 4.42 3.19
CA GLY A 212 8.79 3.24 3.30
C GLY A 212 8.32 2.04 2.47
N ASN A 213 7.08 2.04 1.98
CA ASN A 213 6.52 0.97 1.16
C ASN A 213 6.70 1.26 -0.33
N THR A 214 7.77 0.72 -0.91
CA THR A 214 8.06 0.86 -2.35
C THR A 214 7.80 -0.41 -3.15
N ILE A 215 7.39 -1.51 -2.51
CA ILE A 215 7.33 -2.84 -3.16
C ILE A 215 6.30 -2.89 -4.29
N HIS A 216 5.28 -2.04 -4.21
CA HIS A 216 4.22 -1.93 -5.21
C HIS A 216 4.61 -1.09 -6.44
N ASN A 217 5.73 -0.36 -6.37
CA ASN A 217 6.17 0.55 -7.41
C ASN A 217 7.58 0.18 -7.92
N PRO A 218 7.72 -0.41 -9.12
CA PRO A 218 9.04 -0.78 -9.65
C PRO A 218 9.93 0.43 -9.96
N PHE A 219 9.36 1.63 -10.10
CA PHE A 219 10.10 2.83 -10.45
C PHE A 219 10.46 3.71 -9.25
N VAL A 220 9.99 3.37 -8.04
CA VAL A 220 10.22 4.08 -6.76
C VAL A 220 9.68 5.52 -6.70
N GLU A 221 9.59 6.23 -7.82
CA GLU A 221 9.01 7.56 -7.94
C GLU A 221 7.52 7.50 -8.31
N ASN A 222 6.77 8.47 -7.79
CA ASN A 222 5.34 8.60 -8.02
C ASN A 222 5.03 9.59 -9.14
N TYR A 223 3.76 9.67 -9.54
CA TYR A 223 3.30 10.67 -10.49
C TYR A 223 3.50 12.10 -9.95
N ILE A 224 3.78 13.03 -10.88
CA ILE A 224 3.95 14.46 -10.56
C ILE A 224 2.66 15.07 -9.99
N LEU A 225 1.52 14.64 -10.53
CA LEU A 225 0.18 14.95 -10.02
C LEU A 225 -0.36 13.72 -9.31
N ASP A 226 0.06 13.55 -8.06
CA ASP A 226 -0.48 12.53 -7.16
C ASP A 226 -1.56 13.15 -6.26
N SER A 227 -2.66 12.42 -6.08
CA SER A 227 -3.80 12.83 -5.27
C SER A 227 -3.66 12.38 -3.81
N PHE A 228 -2.43 12.16 -3.34
CA PHE A 228 -2.17 11.77 -1.96
C PHE A 228 -2.70 12.84 -1.00
N ASN A 229 -3.80 12.53 -0.31
CA ASN A 229 -4.26 13.24 0.86
C ASN A 229 -4.96 12.27 1.80
N THR A 230 -4.83 12.52 3.09
CA THR A 230 -5.56 11.78 4.13
C THR A 230 -6.53 12.74 4.80
N GLU A 231 -7.79 12.32 4.94
CA GLU A 231 -8.86 13.16 5.48
C GLU A 231 -9.76 12.34 6.40
N ILE A 232 -10.44 13.03 7.32
CA ILE A 232 -11.46 12.40 8.16
C ILE A 232 -12.75 12.29 7.36
N GLY A 233 -13.34 11.10 7.34
CA GLY A 233 -14.59 10.86 6.64
C GLY A 233 -15.09 9.43 6.72
N ALA A 234 -15.98 9.10 5.79
CA ALA A 234 -16.50 7.76 5.60
C ALA A 234 -16.66 7.42 4.11
N GLU A 235 -16.41 6.15 3.79
CA GLU A 235 -16.62 5.57 2.47
C GLU A 235 -17.52 4.34 2.59
N VAL A 236 -18.45 4.21 1.65
CA VAL A 236 -19.31 3.03 1.49
C VAL A 236 -19.00 2.41 0.15
N TYR A 237 -18.76 1.10 0.19
CA TYR A 237 -18.44 0.31 -0.98
C TYR A 237 -19.56 -0.68 -1.23
N ALA A 238 -19.89 -0.89 -2.50
CA ALA A 238 -20.75 -1.98 -2.96
C ALA A 238 -19.94 -2.86 -3.92
N ARG A 239 -19.88 -4.16 -3.65
CA ARG A 239 -19.11 -5.15 -4.44
C ARG A 239 -20.03 -6.29 -4.88
N THR A 240 -20.08 -6.58 -6.17
CA THR A 240 -20.81 -7.73 -6.72
C THR A 240 -20.08 -8.34 -7.91
N GLY A 241 -19.65 -9.60 -7.77
CA GLY A 241 -18.76 -10.23 -8.74
C GLY A 241 -17.51 -9.37 -8.99
N PRO A 242 -17.16 -9.05 -10.24
CA PRO A 242 -16.00 -8.22 -10.56
C PRO A 242 -16.27 -6.71 -10.41
N TRP A 243 -17.51 -6.31 -10.12
CA TRP A 243 -17.89 -4.89 -10.11
C TRP A 243 -17.79 -4.28 -8.73
N LEU A 244 -17.25 -3.06 -8.69
CA LEU A 244 -17.12 -2.23 -7.49
C LEU A 244 -17.73 -0.85 -7.75
N ALA A 245 -18.48 -0.36 -6.78
CA ALA A 245 -18.80 1.05 -6.63
C ALA A 245 -18.39 1.53 -5.25
N MET A 246 -17.93 2.76 -5.14
CA MET A 246 -17.62 3.43 -3.88
C MET A 246 -18.15 4.85 -3.93
N VAL A 247 -18.73 5.29 -2.82
CA VAL A 247 -19.06 6.70 -2.56
C VAL A 247 -18.52 7.08 -1.19
N GLY A 248 -18.02 8.29 -1.07
CA GLY A 248 -17.41 8.78 0.15
C GLY A 248 -17.70 10.25 0.41
N MET A 249 -17.58 10.62 1.68
CA MET A 249 -17.67 11.99 2.15
C MET A 249 -16.61 12.22 3.22
N THR A 250 -15.87 13.32 3.10
CA THR A 250 -14.82 13.73 4.04
C THR A 250 -15.04 15.19 4.49
N ASP A 251 -14.28 15.66 5.48
CA ASP A 251 -14.35 17.05 5.95
C ASP A 251 -13.61 18.07 5.05
N GLY A 252 -12.99 17.57 3.96
CA GLY A 252 -12.27 18.35 2.96
C GLY A 252 -10.89 18.85 3.39
N VAL A 253 -10.42 18.50 4.58
CA VAL A 253 -9.11 18.92 5.11
C VAL A 253 -8.39 17.79 5.84
N ASN A 254 -7.07 17.73 5.68
CA ASN A 254 -6.25 16.77 6.44
C ASN A 254 -6.17 17.14 7.93
N LYS A 255 -6.16 18.45 8.21
CA LYS A 255 -6.05 19.01 9.57
C LYS A 255 -7.33 19.75 9.93
N GLY A 256 -8.28 19.03 10.52
CA GLY A 256 -9.53 19.58 11.05
C GLY A 256 -9.31 20.45 12.28
N GLY A 257 -8.79 21.67 12.09
CA GLY A 257 -8.63 22.64 13.17
C GLY A 257 -10.00 23.17 13.62
N VAL A 258 -10.27 23.15 14.93
CA VAL A 258 -11.53 23.68 15.49
C VAL A 258 -11.58 25.22 15.52
N THR A 259 -10.45 25.89 15.29
CA THR A 259 -10.30 27.35 15.38
C THR A 259 -10.55 28.07 14.06
N THR A 260 -10.71 27.35 12.95
CA THR A 260 -10.99 27.91 11.61
C THR A 260 -12.09 27.11 10.89
N PRO A 261 -13.29 27.01 11.48
CA PRO A 261 -14.35 26.14 10.98
C PRO A 261 -14.87 26.50 9.59
N ASP A 262 -14.68 27.74 9.13
CA ASP A 262 -15.12 28.20 7.80
C ASP A 262 -14.17 27.74 6.67
N LEU A 263 -12.99 27.19 7.01
CA LEU A 263 -12.02 26.68 6.04
C LEU A 263 -12.19 25.19 5.75
N ARG A 264 -13.16 24.53 6.38
CA ARG A 264 -13.50 23.12 6.14
C ARG A 264 -14.90 23.01 5.54
N GLY A 265 -15.12 21.98 4.74
CA GLY A 265 -16.38 21.78 4.05
C GLY A 265 -16.43 20.37 3.46
N PRO A 266 -17.64 19.80 3.31
CA PRO A 266 -17.74 18.42 2.88
C PRO A 266 -17.16 18.25 1.47
N ALA A 267 -16.23 17.31 1.32
CA ALA A 267 -15.77 16.85 0.03
C ALA A 267 -16.40 15.49 -0.28
N TYR A 268 -16.79 15.30 -1.54
CA TYR A 268 -17.47 14.10 -2.00
C TYR A 268 -16.61 13.42 -3.05
N LEU A 269 -16.52 12.10 -2.96
CA LEU A 269 -15.81 11.28 -3.93
C LEU A 269 -16.63 10.05 -4.31
N ALA A 270 -16.44 9.59 -5.55
CA ALA A 270 -17.04 8.37 -6.04
C ALA A 270 -16.05 7.64 -6.95
N LYS A 271 -16.12 6.31 -6.95
CA LYS A 271 -15.32 5.43 -7.80
C LYS A 271 -16.20 4.31 -8.33
N LEU A 272 -16.01 3.99 -9.61
CA LEU A 272 -16.51 2.76 -10.23
C LEU A 272 -15.29 1.95 -10.68
N GLY A 273 -15.33 0.64 -10.45
CA GLY A 273 -14.23 -0.27 -10.75
C GLY A 273 -14.72 -1.60 -11.31
N TYR A 274 -13.86 -2.23 -12.09
CA TYR A 274 -14.01 -3.59 -12.56
C TYR A 274 -12.70 -4.34 -12.28
N ASP A 275 -12.78 -5.40 -11.50
CA ASP A 275 -11.67 -6.25 -11.12
C ASP A 275 -12.03 -7.71 -11.35
N SER A 276 -11.44 -8.33 -12.38
CA SER A 276 -11.66 -9.73 -12.75
C SER A 276 -10.43 -10.60 -12.50
N GLN A 277 -9.49 -10.12 -11.67
CA GLN A 277 -8.27 -10.85 -11.32
C GLN A 277 -8.56 -11.99 -10.35
#